data_AF-A0A7Y9DLW1-F1
#
_entry.id   AF-A0A7Y9DLW1-F1
#
_cell.length_a   1.000
_cell.length_b   1.000
_cell.length_c   1.000
_cell.angle_alpha   90.00
_cell.angle_beta   90.00
_cell.angle_gamma   90.00
#
_symmetry.space_group_name_H-M   'P 1'
#
loop_
_entity.id
_entity.type
_entity.pdbx_description
1 polymer ?
#
loop_
_entity_poly.entity_id
_entity_poly.type
_entity_poly.pdbx_seq_one_letter_code
_entity_poly.pdbx_strand_id
1 'polypeptide(L)'
;MRRPAVLLAALAPVAALALCPTGASASCVGPSLTVGPAPATTAPAPDPAPAPVPRTGSFDVAGEWFRDGCDDTAGTPACAPAPGESPLAGVDLVLEQGGTRWTLGTADAGGRRDRYAVRWTVELPPGVAPGGAVLTAAAATLPVLVGP
;
A
#
# COMPACT_ATOMS: atom_id res chain seq x y z
N MET A 1 52.37 -67.10 6.88
CA MET A 1 50.92 -67.07 7.18
C MET A 1 50.40 -65.69 6.81
N ARG A 2 49.50 -65.61 5.83
CA ARG A 2 48.88 -64.35 5.35
C ARG A 2 47.66 -64.03 6.22
N ARG A 3 47.50 -62.78 6.63
CA ARG A 3 46.24 -62.24 7.16
C ARG A 3 45.96 -60.86 6.57
N PRO A 4 44.67 -60.50 6.39
CA PRO A 4 44.20 -59.64 5.32
C PRO A 4 43.83 -58.21 5.78
N ALA A 5 43.61 -57.39 4.76
CA ALA A 5 43.13 -56.01 4.70
C ALA A 5 42.17 -55.54 5.81
N VAL A 6 42.29 -54.25 6.18
CA VAL A 6 41.13 -53.39 6.47
C VAL A 6 41.39 -52.00 5.90
N LEU A 7 40.68 -51.69 4.82
CA LEU A 7 40.51 -50.34 4.26
C LEU A 7 39.69 -49.52 5.28
N LEU A 8 40.26 -48.47 5.88
CA LEU A 8 39.47 -47.46 6.59
C LEU A 8 39.06 -46.37 5.58
N ALA A 9 37.84 -46.49 5.06
CA ALA A 9 37.15 -45.42 4.37
C ALA A 9 36.67 -44.40 5.41
N ALA A 10 37.29 -43.22 5.44
CA ALA A 10 36.82 -42.10 6.25
C ALA A 10 35.53 -41.51 5.64
N LEU A 11 34.39 -41.78 6.26
CA LEU A 11 33.13 -41.07 5.98
C LEU A 11 33.23 -39.65 6.54
N ALA A 12 33.20 -38.65 5.65
CA ALA A 12 32.95 -37.26 6.02
C ALA A 12 31.43 -37.04 6.18
N PRO A 13 30.93 -36.55 7.33
CA PRO A 13 29.54 -36.11 7.42
C PRO A 13 29.39 -34.77 6.68
N VAL A 14 28.62 -34.82 5.59
CA VAL A 14 28.15 -33.67 4.82
C VAL A 14 27.41 -32.72 5.77
N ALA A 15 27.94 -31.51 5.94
CA ALA A 15 27.27 -30.44 6.68
C ALA A 15 25.91 -30.18 6.02
N ALA A 16 24.83 -30.48 6.75
CA ALA A 16 23.48 -30.11 6.38
C ALA A 16 23.39 -28.58 6.39
N LEU A 17 23.63 -27.96 5.23
CA LEU A 17 23.27 -26.57 4.97
C LEU A 17 21.76 -26.45 5.19
N ALA A 18 21.38 -25.80 6.28
CA ALA A 18 20.01 -25.44 6.60
C ALA A 18 19.47 -24.52 5.50
N LEU A 19 18.87 -25.12 4.48
CA LEU A 19 18.11 -24.43 3.44
C LEU A 19 16.88 -23.81 4.10
N CYS A 20 16.96 -22.51 4.42
CA CYS A 20 15.78 -21.74 4.76
C CYS A 20 14.89 -21.67 3.50
N PRO A 21 13.66 -22.22 3.52
CA PRO A 21 12.75 -22.08 2.40
C PRO A 21 12.36 -20.61 2.23
N THR A 22 12.64 -20.04 1.07
CA THR A 22 12.18 -18.70 0.68
C THR A 22 10.75 -18.81 0.16
N GLY A 23 9.77 -18.71 1.07
CA GLY A 23 8.37 -18.54 0.66
C GLY A 23 8.11 -17.09 0.30
N ALA A 24 8.02 -16.77 -1.00
CA ALA A 24 7.56 -15.45 -1.45
C ALA A 24 6.03 -15.43 -1.42
N SER A 25 5.42 -14.59 -0.59
CA SER A 25 3.98 -14.34 -0.59
C SER A 25 3.76 -12.88 -0.93
N ALA A 26 3.52 -12.58 -2.21
CA ALA A 26 3.20 -11.22 -2.65
C ALA A 26 1.71 -10.96 -2.37
N SER A 27 1.39 -10.38 -1.21
CA SER A 27 0.01 -10.04 -0.84
C SER A 27 -0.10 -8.68 -0.13
N CYS A 28 0.64 -7.69 -0.60
CA CYS A 28 0.41 -6.33 -0.13
C CYS A 28 -0.76 -5.70 -0.86
N VAL A 29 -1.71 -5.22 -0.07
CA VAL A 29 -2.76 -4.32 -0.53
C VAL A 29 -2.16 -2.92 -0.58
N GLY A 30 -2.11 -2.32 -1.76
CA GLY A 30 -1.66 -0.93 -1.94
C GLY A 30 -2.67 0.08 -1.39
N PRO A 31 -2.27 1.36 -1.27
CA PRO A 31 -3.15 2.40 -0.77
C PRO A 31 -4.34 2.62 -1.72
N SER A 32 -5.48 2.96 -1.15
CA SER A 32 -6.72 3.22 -1.90
C SER A 32 -7.40 4.50 -1.41
N LEU A 33 -8.24 5.09 -2.27
CA LEU A 33 -8.99 6.32 -1.99
C LEU A 33 -10.48 6.11 -2.28
N THR A 34 -11.33 6.81 -1.54
CA THR A 34 -12.78 6.89 -1.73
C THR A 34 -13.32 8.26 -1.36
N VAL A 35 -14.34 8.73 -2.09
CA VAL A 35 -15.12 9.91 -1.71
C VAL A 35 -16.27 9.48 -0.80
N GLY A 36 -16.47 10.21 0.30
CA GLY A 36 -17.45 9.90 1.33
C GLY A 36 -16.89 9.09 2.51
N PRO A 37 -17.75 8.47 3.33
CA PRO A 37 -17.28 7.68 4.47
C PRO A 37 -16.45 6.48 3.98
N ALA A 38 -15.41 6.13 4.76
CA ALA A 38 -14.53 5.00 4.46
C ALA A 38 -15.35 3.75 4.08
N PRO A 39 -15.01 3.05 2.99
CA PRO A 39 -15.82 1.96 2.48
C PRO A 39 -15.89 0.83 3.50
N ALA A 40 -17.08 0.24 3.63
CA ALA A 40 -17.20 -1.10 4.17
C ALA A 40 -16.53 -2.05 3.19
N THR A 41 -15.35 -2.54 3.56
CA THR A 41 -14.51 -3.57 2.91
C THR A 41 -15.19 -4.27 1.72
N THR A 42 -15.14 -3.65 0.53
CA THR A 42 -15.66 -4.23 -0.70
C THR A 42 -14.49 -4.31 -1.67
N ALA A 43 -14.35 -5.47 -2.33
CA ALA A 43 -13.32 -5.67 -3.32
C ALA A 43 -13.40 -4.60 -4.42
N PRO A 44 -12.27 -4.11 -4.97
CA PRO A 44 -12.29 -3.13 -6.04
C PRO A 44 -13.04 -3.67 -7.26
N ALA A 45 -13.91 -2.85 -7.86
CA ALA A 45 -14.46 -3.15 -9.17
C ALA A 45 -13.36 -3.01 -10.24
N PRO A 46 -13.39 -3.81 -11.33
CA PRO A 46 -12.35 -3.78 -12.38
C PRO A 46 -12.30 -2.46 -13.15
N ASP A 47 -13.38 -1.68 -13.17
CA ASP A 47 -13.43 -0.31 -13.72
C ASP A 47 -14.39 0.53 -12.86
N PRO A 48 -13.91 1.20 -11.80
CA PRO A 48 -14.77 2.08 -11.02
C PRO A 48 -15.14 3.31 -11.85
N ALA A 49 -16.43 3.58 -11.99
CA ALA A 49 -16.91 4.86 -12.52
C ALA A 49 -16.34 6.02 -11.67
N PRO A 50 -16.05 7.19 -12.27
CA PRO A 50 -15.55 8.34 -11.51
C PRO A 50 -16.47 8.69 -10.33
N ALA A 51 -15.89 8.87 -9.15
CA ALA A 51 -16.67 9.22 -7.96
C ALA A 51 -17.18 10.68 -8.08
N PRO A 52 -18.46 10.95 -7.81
CA PRO A 52 -18.98 12.31 -7.87
C PRO A 52 -18.44 13.15 -6.71
N VAL A 53 -18.02 14.39 -6.98
CA VAL A 53 -17.63 15.37 -5.96
C VAL A 53 -18.43 16.67 -6.14
N PRO A 54 -18.91 17.28 -5.04
CA PRO A 54 -19.63 18.55 -5.12
C PRO A 54 -18.68 19.69 -5.49
N ARG A 55 -19.16 20.65 -6.27
CA ARG A 55 -18.38 21.84 -6.61
C ARG A 55 -18.31 22.86 -5.46
N THR A 56 -19.32 22.85 -4.60
CA THR A 56 -19.47 23.79 -3.48
C THR A 56 -19.64 23.04 -2.16
N GLY A 57 -19.22 23.70 -1.08
CA GLY A 57 -19.24 23.11 0.26
C GLY A 57 -18.09 22.13 0.49
N SER A 58 -18.15 21.46 1.65
CA SER A 58 -17.16 20.48 2.08
C SER A 58 -17.61 19.06 1.77
N PHE A 59 -16.66 18.18 1.44
CA PHE A 59 -16.88 16.73 1.35
C PHE A 59 -15.71 15.97 1.95
N ASP A 60 -15.94 14.73 2.33
CA ASP A 60 -14.91 13.87 2.90
C ASP A 60 -14.24 13.00 1.85
N VAL A 61 -12.94 12.83 2.00
CA VAL A 61 -12.14 11.83 1.30
C VAL A 61 -11.49 10.94 2.34
N ALA A 62 -11.59 9.63 2.14
CA ALA A 62 -10.95 8.63 2.99
C ALA A 62 -9.98 7.80 2.17
N GLY A 63 -8.92 7.33 2.82
CA GLY A 63 -8.00 6.35 2.26
C GLY A 63 -7.63 5.26 3.25
N GLU A 64 -7.18 4.12 2.74
CA GLU A 64 -6.68 2.99 3.53
C GLU A 64 -5.33 2.53 3.04
N TRP A 65 -4.60 1.82 3.90
CA TRP A 65 -3.30 1.21 3.58
C TRP A 65 -2.17 2.21 3.27
N PHE A 66 -2.22 3.40 3.86
CA PHE A 66 -1.16 4.41 3.78
C PHE A 66 -0.05 4.11 4.81
N ARG A 67 0.84 3.19 4.45
CA ARG A 67 1.99 2.81 5.28
C ARG A 67 3.27 2.72 4.47
N ASP A 68 4.39 2.99 5.15
CA ASP A 68 5.71 2.56 4.73
C ASP A 68 5.95 1.12 5.15
N GLY A 69 6.65 0.40 4.28
CA GLY A 69 6.90 -1.01 4.46
C GLY A 69 5.73 -1.85 3.98
N CYS A 70 6.10 -2.82 3.16
CA CYS A 70 5.25 -3.90 2.70
C CYS A 70 6.20 -5.09 2.57
N ASP A 71 5.86 -6.20 3.21
CA ASP A 71 6.67 -7.41 3.14
C ASP A 71 6.29 -8.21 1.87
N ASP A 72 6.56 -7.65 0.69
CA ASP A 72 6.27 -8.30 -0.61
C ASP A 72 7.46 -9.07 -1.20
N THR A 73 8.66 -8.77 -0.73
CA THR A 73 9.91 -9.27 -1.31
C THR A 73 10.98 -9.60 -0.28
N ALA A 74 10.76 -9.34 1.01
CA ALA A 74 11.66 -9.85 2.03
C ALA A 74 11.33 -11.34 2.23
N GLY A 75 11.82 -12.15 1.30
CA GLY A 75 12.47 -13.41 1.65
C GLY A 75 13.59 -13.11 2.65
N THR A 76 13.21 -12.70 3.85
CA THR A 76 14.05 -12.85 5.01
C THR A 76 14.40 -14.34 5.01
N PRO A 77 15.69 -14.74 5.06
CA PRO A 77 15.96 -16.06 5.61
C PRO A 77 15.16 -16.12 6.92
N ALA A 78 14.52 -17.24 7.24
CA ALA A 78 13.58 -17.40 8.35
C ALA A 78 14.13 -16.98 9.76
N CYS A 79 15.33 -16.41 9.80
CA CYS A 79 16.09 -15.93 10.95
C CYS A 79 16.26 -14.40 11.02
N ALA A 80 15.73 -13.60 10.09
CA ALA A 80 15.78 -12.13 10.18
C ALA A 80 14.42 -11.54 10.56
N PRO A 81 14.35 -10.55 11.46
CA PRO A 81 13.10 -9.87 11.78
C PRO A 81 12.62 -9.10 10.53
N ALA A 82 11.34 -9.29 10.18
CA ALA A 82 10.72 -8.52 9.10
C ALA A 82 10.80 -7.01 9.41
N PRO A 83 11.03 -6.15 8.40
CA PRO A 83 10.95 -4.71 8.60
C PRO A 83 9.55 -4.34 9.11
N GLY A 84 9.48 -3.51 10.13
CA GLY A 84 8.22 -3.08 10.71
C GLY A 84 7.45 -2.17 9.75
N GLU A 85 6.14 -2.39 9.62
CA GLU A 85 5.23 -1.46 8.94
C GLU A 85 5.04 -0.20 9.80
N SER A 86 5.11 0.98 9.19
CA SER A 86 4.89 2.27 9.85
C SER A 86 3.85 3.11 9.11
N PRO A 87 2.89 3.75 9.78
CA PRO A 87 1.95 4.67 9.12
C PRO A 87 2.69 5.81 8.41
N LEU A 88 2.21 6.20 7.24
CA LEU A 88 2.70 7.40 6.56
C LEU A 88 2.28 8.66 7.34
N ALA A 89 3.18 9.62 7.42
CA ALA A 89 2.90 10.96 7.94
C ALA A 89 2.91 11.98 6.78
N GLY A 90 2.17 13.07 6.94
CA GLY A 90 2.15 14.17 5.99
C GLY A 90 1.62 13.77 4.61
N VAL A 91 0.58 12.94 4.54
CA VAL A 91 0.02 12.50 3.26
C VAL A 91 -0.80 13.64 2.64
N ASP A 92 -0.28 14.21 1.55
CA ASP A 92 -0.98 15.21 0.76
C ASP A 92 -2.09 14.56 -0.07
N LEU A 93 -3.27 15.17 -0.03
CA LEU A 93 -4.35 14.95 -0.99
C LEU A 93 -4.28 16.02 -2.06
N VAL A 94 -4.09 15.60 -3.31
CA VAL A 94 -3.92 16.50 -4.45
C VAL A 94 -4.99 16.22 -5.49
N LEU A 95 -5.70 17.25 -5.92
CA LEU A 95 -6.56 17.23 -7.09
C LEU A 95 -5.76 17.64 -8.32
N GLU A 96 -5.89 16.88 -9.41
CA GLU A 96 -5.34 17.22 -10.72
C GLU A 96 -6.47 17.34 -11.75
N GLN A 97 -6.52 18.45 -12.48
CA GLN A 97 -7.47 18.68 -13.56
C GLN A 97 -6.81 19.52 -14.65
N GLY A 98 -6.84 19.03 -15.90
CA GLY A 98 -6.31 19.77 -17.04
C GLY A 98 -4.84 20.17 -16.89
N GLY A 99 -4.02 19.37 -16.21
CA GLY A 99 -2.60 19.65 -15.93
C GLY A 99 -2.35 20.64 -14.78
N THR A 100 -3.40 21.20 -14.17
CA THR A 100 -3.28 22.01 -12.95
C THR A 100 -3.43 21.11 -11.72
N ARG A 101 -2.66 21.40 -10.67
CA ARG A 101 -2.67 20.66 -9.41
C ARG A 101 -3.02 21.57 -8.24
N TRP A 102 -3.87 21.09 -7.34
CA TRP A 102 -4.21 21.76 -6.09
C TRP A 102 -4.02 20.79 -4.92
N THR A 103 -3.24 21.19 -3.92
CA THR A 103 -3.21 20.50 -2.63
C THR A 103 -4.48 20.86 -1.86
N LEU A 104 -5.29 19.85 -1.57
CA LEU A 104 -6.58 19.96 -0.89
C LEU A 104 -6.44 19.85 0.63
N GLY A 105 -5.37 19.20 1.10
CA GLY A 105 -5.05 19.06 2.51
C GLY A 105 -3.95 18.03 2.73
N THR A 106 -3.49 17.95 3.98
CA THR A 106 -2.46 17.02 4.42
C THR A 106 -2.95 16.33 5.69
N ALA A 107 -2.74 15.02 5.80
CA ALA A 107 -3.14 14.25 6.98
C ALA A 107 -2.19 13.07 7.25
N ASP A 108 -2.13 12.64 8.50
CA ASP A 108 -1.34 11.48 8.91
C ASP A 108 -2.20 10.20 8.86
N ALA A 109 -1.58 9.08 8.52
CA ALA A 109 -2.22 7.77 8.58
C ALA A 109 -2.31 7.25 10.01
N GLY A 110 -3.43 6.58 10.30
CA GLY A 110 -3.64 5.86 11.55
C GLY A 110 -2.73 4.65 11.71
N GLY A 111 -2.78 4.02 12.88
CA GLY A 111 -2.01 2.80 13.14
C GLY A 111 -2.56 1.58 12.40
N ARG A 112 -1.88 0.44 12.57
CA ARG A 112 -2.31 -0.86 12.02
C ARG A 112 -3.75 -1.24 12.40
N ARG A 113 -4.20 -0.86 13.61
CA ARG A 113 -5.58 -1.13 14.09
C ARG A 113 -6.63 -0.42 13.24
N ASP A 114 -6.28 0.73 12.66
CA ASP A 114 -7.14 1.54 11.81
C ASP A 114 -6.88 1.27 10.32
N ARG A 115 -6.22 0.15 9.99
CA ARG A 115 -5.83 -0.20 8.62
C ARG A 115 -5.01 0.88 7.91
N TYR A 116 -4.24 1.66 8.68
CA TYR A 116 -3.47 2.79 8.15
C TYR A 116 -4.37 3.79 7.39
N ALA A 117 -5.56 4.04 7.94
CA ALA A 117 -6.52 4.94 7.34
C ALA A 117 -6.09 6.40 7.45
N VAL A 118 -6.40 7.19 6.41
CA VAL A 118 -6.22 8.64 6.37
C VAL A 118 -7.56 9.28 6.02
N ARG A 119 -7.82 10.50 6.52
CA ARG A 119 -9.05 11.24 6.22
C ARG A 119 -8.75 12.71 5.97
N TRP A 120 -9.46 13.27 5.01
CA TRP A 120 -9.46 14.70 4.70
C TRP A 120 -10.91 15.19 4.59
N THR A 121 -11.16 16.38 5.13
CA THR A 121 -12.35 17.17 4.80
C THR A 121 -11.90 18.25 3.82
N VAL A 122 -12.51 18.27 2.65
CA VAL A 122 -12.04 19.02 1.47
C VAL A 122 -13.06 20.07 1.07
N GLU A 123 -12.57 21.26 0.75
CA GLU A 123 -13.30 22.26 -0.04
C GLU A 123 -12.56 22.47 -1.36
N LEU A 124 -13.29 22.52 -2.48
CA LEU A 124 -12.65 22.73 -3.78
C LEU A 124 -12.21 24.19 -3.95
N PRO A 125 -10.96 24.44 -4.38
CA PRO A 125 -10.52 25.78 -4.71
C PRO A 125 -11.36 26.41 -5.84
N PRO A 126 -11.53 27.75 -5.86
CA PRO A 126 -12.40 28.43 -6.84
C PRO A 126 -11.94 28.28 -8.31
N GLY A 127 -10.72 27.80 -8.56
CA GLY A 127 -10.19 27.55 -9.90
C GLY A 127 -10.58 26.19 -10.50
N VAL A 128 -11.24 25.32 -9.74
CA VAL A 128 -11.65 23.99 -10.24
C VAL A 128 -12.90 24.11 -11.12
N ALA A 129 -12.82 23.54 -12.32
CA ALA A 129 -13.91 23.53 -13.28
C ALA A 129 -14.76 22.25 -13.17
N PRO A 130 -16.03 22.26 -13.61
CA PRO A 130 -16.81 21.05 -13.77
C PRO A 130 -16.15 20.08 -14.76
N GLY A 131 -16.29 18.78 -14.49
CA GLY A 131 -15.78 17.73 -15.38
C GLY A 131 -14.82 16.75 -14.70
N GLY A 132 -14.14 15.94 -15.51
CA GLY A 132 -13.23 14.90 -15.03
C GLY A 132 -12.01 15.49 -14.32
N ALA A 133 -11.61 14.87 -13.22
CA ALA A 133 -10.39 15.16 -12.48
C ALA A 133 -9.87 13.89 -11.82
N VAL A 134 -8.68 13.97 -11.22
CA VAL A 134 -8.07 12.85 -10.49
C VAL A 134 -7.66 13.31 -9.10
N LEU A 135 -8.08 12.59 -8.07
CA LEU A 135 -7.53 12.70 -6.73
C LEU A 135 -6.31 11.77 -6.60
N THR A 136 -5.24 12.29 -6.01
CA THR A 136 -4.00 11.54 -5.76
C THR A 136 -3.56 11.74 -4.32
N ALA A 137 -3.11 10.65 -3.69
CA ALA A 137 -2.47 10.68 -2.38
C ALA A 137 -1.45 9.54 -2.33
N ALA A 138 -0.17 9.87 -2.13
CA ALA A 138 0.94 8.94 -2.32
C ALA A 138 0.82 8.18 -3.67
N ALA A 139 0.80 6.85 -3.67
CA ALA A 139 0.63 6.03 -4.86
C ALA A 139 -0.86 5.76 -5.23
N ALA A 140 -1.82 6.18 -4.40
CA ALA A 140 -3.23 5.97 -4.66
C ALA A 140 -3.80 7.02 -5.62
N THR A 141 -4.64 6.57 -6.54
CA THR A 141 -5.33 7.42 -7.51
C THR A 141 -6.82 7.11 -7.54
N LEU A 142 -7.67 8.14 -7.60
CA LEU A 142 -9.11 7.99 -7.75
C LEU A 142 -9.65 8.95 -8.81
N PRO A 143 -10.21 8.46 -9.94
CA PRO A 143 -10.91 9.31 -10.87
C PRO A 143 -12.17 9.87 -10.21
N VAL A 144 -12.41 11.17 -10.41
CA VAL A 144 -13.59 11.87 -9.90
C VAL A 144 -14.27 12.69 -10.98
N LEU A 145 -15.56 12.98 -10.78
CA LEU A 145 -16.34 13.87 -11.61
C LEU A 145 -16.79 15.07 -10.77
N VAL A 146 -16.25 16.25 -11.08
CA VAL A 146 -16.65 17.50 -10.44
C VAL A 146 -18.00 17.94 -11.00
N GLY A 147 -18.96 18.13 -10.11
CA GLY A 147 -20.30 18.61 -10.46
C GLY A 147 -20.32 20.01 -11.08
N PRO A 148 -21.48 20.42 -11.66
CA PRO A 148 -21.68 21.76 -12.21
C PRO A 148 -21.52 22.87 -11.16
#